data_AF-A0AAD6TDK5-F1
#
_entry.id   AF-A0AAD6TDK5-F1
#
_cell.length_a   1.000
_cell.length_b   1.000
_cell.length_c   1.000
_cell.angle_alpha   90.00
_cell.angle_beta   90.00
_cell.angle_gamma   90.00
#
_symmetry.space_group_name_H-M   'P 1'
#
loop_
_entity.id
_entity.type
_entity.pdbx_description
1 polymer ?
#
loop_
_entity_poly.entity_id
_entity_poly.type
_entity_poly.pdbx_seq_one_letter_code
_entity_poly.pdbx_strand_id
1 'polypeptide(L)'
;MCESCAQLTGCCTNSAKVSLLEHIDLQQVNCLNESGDHTFSSIVAGKALNTSTTHLLSDADEQLLLNIPFHQTVRVRALVIKSSGGEQAPKRVKLFVNRPSLGFDDVQDAEEPEAAQVLDISEEDVKSGRPIPLRFVRFQTVTSLHARRVHCRMLVRVLTGPQIFVFSNQGEAEETRIDAVDFLGVTAECVRSRP
;
A
#
# COMPACT_ATOMS: atom_id res chain seq x y z
N MET A 1 -26.80 -6.49 -30.67
CA MET A 1 -26.07 -5.21 -30.46
C MET A 1 -26.29 -4.85 -29.00
N CYS A 2 -25.43 -5.39 -28.12
CA CYS A 2 -24.33 -4.71 -27.41
C CYS A 2 -24.80 -4.43 -25.96
N GLU A 3 -24.08 -4.64 -24.85
CA GLU A 3 -22.69 -5.04 -24.55
C GLU A 3 -22.63 -5.43 -23.04
N SER A 4 -21.73 -6.34 -22.69
CA SER A 4 -21.12 -6.63 -21.38
C SER A 4 -21.92 -6.40 -20.08
N CYS A 5 -22.43 -7.50 -19.51
CA CYS A 5 -22.82 -7.59 -18.09
C CYS A 5 -22.08 -8.73 -17.37
N ALA A 6 -20.84 -9.05 -17.78
CA ALA A 6 -20.00 -10.06 -17.16
C ALA A 6 -18.94 -9.41 -16.27
N GLN A 7 -18.81 -9.95 -15.04
CA GLN A 7 -17.94 -9.54 -13.93
C GLN A 7 -18.54 -8.35 -13.15
N LEU A 8 -19.16 -8.56 -11.98
CA LEU A 8 -18.45 -8.88 -10.74
C LEU A 8 -19.22 -9.93 -9.92
N THR A 9 -18.81 -11.19 -10.07
CA THR A 9 -19.09 -12.27 -9.13
C THR A 9 -18.10 -12.14 -7.96
N GLY A 10 -18.58 -12.06 -6.71
CA GLY A 10 -17.70 -11.96 -5.54
C GLY A 10 -18.43 -12.13 -4.20
N CYS A 11 -18.78 -13.38 -3.90
CA CYS A 11 -19.54 -13.89 -2.76
C CYS A 11 -19.39 -13.22 -1.38
N CYS A 12 -20.55 -13.08 -0.74
CA CYS A 12 -20.79 -13.02 0.68
C CYS A 12 -20.11 -14.20 1.42
N THR A 13 -18.98 -13.96 2.08
CA THR A 13 -18.48 -14.79 3.18
C THR A 13 -17.99 -13.84 4.28
N ASN A 14 -18.13 -14.23 5.55
CA ASN A 14 -17.91 -13.38 6.74
C ASN A 14 -16.44 -12.87 6.96
N SER A 15 -15.64 -12.81 5.90
CA SER A 15 -14.26 -12.32 5.87
C SER A 15 -13.93 -11.73 4.48
N ALA A 16 -14.86 -10.97 3.89
CA ALA A 16 -14.64 -10.32 2.59
C ALA A 16 -13.47 -9.33 2.67
N LYS A 17 -12.33 -9.73 2.14
CA LYS A 17 -11.12 -8.92 1.95
C LYS A 17 -11.26 -8.25 0.58
N VAL A 18 -11.72 -7.01 0.55
CA VAL A 18 -11.88 -6.24 -0.69
C VAL A 18 -10.60 -5.46 -0.97
N SER A 19 -10.21 -5.35 -2.23
CA SER A 19 -9.10 -4.49 -2.65
C SER A 19 -9.41 -3.04 -2.34
N LEU A 20 -8.47 -2.35 -1.69
CA LEU A 20 -8.65 -0.96 -1.25
C LEU A 20 -8.07 0.05 -2.26
N LEU A 21 -7.53 -0.43 -3.39
CA LEU A 21 -6.96 0.40 -4.46
C LEU A 21 -7.93 1.48 -4.97
N GLU A 22 -9.23 1.17 -5.02
CA GLU A 22 -10.26 2.12 -5.47
C GLU A 22 -10.36 3.37 -4.58
N HIS A 23 -10.00 3.23 -3.29
CA HIS A 23 -10.05 4.28 -2.28
C HIS A 23 -8.73 5.04 -2.12
N ILE A 24 -7.68 4.69 -2.86
CA ILE A 24 -6.39 5.40 -2.81
C ILE A 24 -6.50 6.76 -3.49
N ASP A 25 -5.92 7.76 -2.85
CA ASP A 25 -5.78 9.11 -3.39
C ASP A 25 -4.52 9.20 -4.26
N LEU A 26 -4.70 8.97 -5.56
CA LEU A 26 -3.63 9.02 -6.55
C LEU A 26 -2.96 10.39 -6.66
N GLN A 27 -3.62 11.49 -6.26
CA GLN A 27 -3.04 12.83 -6.36
C GLN A 27 -2.05 13.13 -5.25
N GLN A 28 -2.09 12.37 -4.15
CA GLN A 28 -1.26 12.56 -2.97
C GLN A 28 -0.32 11.38 -2.75
N VAL A 29 -0.39 10.39 -3.64
CA VAL A 29 0.54 9.27 -3.65
C VAL A 29 1.94 9.78 -3.89
N ASN A 30 2.90 9.28 -3.11
CA ASN A 30 4.28 9.69 -3.21
C ASN A 30 5.18 8.49 -2.95
N CYS A 31 6.32 8.40 -3.63
CA CYS A 31 7.35 7.44 -3.31
C CYS A 31 8.68 8.17 -3.21
N LEU A 32 9.45 7.88 -2.16
CA LEU A 32 10.83 8.32 -2.08
C LEU A 32 11.76 7.24 -2.63
N ASN A 33 12.83 7.69 -3.29
CA ASN A 33 13.82 6.86 -3.97
C ASN A 33 13.28 6.04 -5.17
N GLU A 34 12.19 6.48 -5.79
CA GLU A 34 11.69 5.90 -7.04
C GLU A 34 12.46 6.45 -8.26
N SER A 35 12.65 5.61 -9.28
CA SER A 35 13.22 6.01 -10.56
C SER A 35 12.24 6.87 -11.36
N GLY A 36 12.75 7.90 -12.03
CA GLY A 36 11.94 8.84 -12.81
C GLY A 36 11.17 8.19 -13.97
N ASP A 37 11.68 7.09 -14.53
CA ASP A 37 11.04 6.36 -15.62
C ASP A 37 10.00 5.33 -15.13
N HIS A 38 10.07 4.95 -13.85
CA HIS A 38 9.34 3.82 -13.26
C HIS A 38 8.75 4.22 -11.91
N THR A 39 7.72 5.08 -11.95
CA THR A 39 7.11 5.68 -10.76
C THR A 39 6.00 4.83 -10.15
N PHE A 40 5.81 4.97 -8.84
CA PHE A 40 4.75 4.30 -8.11
C PHE A 40 3.36 4.69 -8.60
N SER A 41 3.17 5.96 -9.00
CA SER A 41 1.90 6.41 -9.58
C SER A 41 1.50 5.58 -10.80
N SER A 42 2.47 5.11 -11.60
CA SER A 42 2.20 4.31 -12.79
C SER A 42 1.63 2.93 -12.43
N ILE A 43 2.06 2.36 -11.30
CA ILE A 43 1.58 1.05 -10.87
C ILE A 43 0.20 1.10 -10.21
N VAL A 44 -0.14 2.21 -9.53
CA VAL A 44 -1.45 2.40 -8.88
C VAL A 44 -2.49 3.13 -9.73
N ALA A 45 -2.09 3.74 -10.86
CA ALA A 45 -2.98 4.55 -11.72
C ALA A 45 -4.24 3.80 -12.18
N GLY A 46 -4.12 2.49 -12.42
CA GLY A 46 -5.24 1.64 -12.86
C GLY A 46 -6.29 1.36 -11.79
N LYS A 47 -6.07 1.76 -10.52
CA LYS A 47 -6.90 1.41 -9.35
C LYS A 47 -7.21 -0.09 -9.23
N ALA A 48 -6.38 -0.92 -9.84
CA ALA A 48 -6.50 -2.36 -9.90
C ALA A 48 -5.09 -2.96 -9.88
N LEU A 49 -5.00 -4.24 -9.53
CA LEU A 49 -3.75 -4.98 -9.50
C LEU A 49 -3.07 -4.89 -10.88
N ASN A 50 -1.84 -4.36 -10.90
CA ASN A 50 -1.13 -4.15 -12.14
C ASN A 50 -0.79 -5.49 -12.80
N THR A 51 -1.31 -5.68 -14.01
CA THR A 51 -1.01 -6.82 -14.90
C THR A 51 -0.26 -6.38 -16.16
N SER A 52 0.06 -5.09 -16.25
CA SER A 52 0.80 -4.47 -17.35
C SER A 52 2.31 -4.57 -17.14
N THR A 53 3.08 -4.06 -18.10
CA THR A 53 4.56 -4.05 -18.06
C THR A 53 5.15 -2.94 -17.19
N THR A 54 4.30 -2.06 -16.65
CA THR A 54 4.70 -0.97 -15.75
C THR A 54 5.09 -1.52 -14.39
N HIS A 55 6.22 -1.04 -13.87
CA HIS A 55 6.75 -1.43 -12.58
C HIS A 55 7.34 -0.19 -11.90
N LEU A 56 7.48 -0.27 -10.58
CA LEU A 56 8.26 0.63 -9.76
C LEU A 56 9.68 0.08 -9.68
N LEU A 57 10.66 0.96 -9.88
CA LEU A 57 12.08 0.66 -9.71
C LEU A 57 12.68 1.72 -8.77
N SER A 58 13.66 1.35 -7.96
CA SER A 58 14.44 2.32 -7.20
C SER A 58 15.52 2.98 -8.06
N ASP A 59 15.91 4.21 -7.72
CA ASP A 59 16.85 5.01 -8.53
C ASP A 59 18.31 4.87 -8.07
N ALA A 60 18.53 4.74 -6.76
CA ALA A 60 19.88 4.80 -6.18
C ALA A 60 20.24 3.58 -5.33
N ASP A 61 19.28 3.06 -4.55
CA ASP A 61 19.52 2.00 -3.57
C ASP A 61 18.30 1.07 -3.48
N GLU A 62 18.45 -0.06 -2.78
CA GLU A 62 17.38 -1.03 -2.53
C GLU A 62 16.23 -0.50 -1.64
N GLN A 63 16.46 0.63 -0.97
CA GLN A 63 15.51 1.23 -0.03
C GLN A 63 14.44 2.06 -0.77
N LEU A 64 13.17 1.78 -0.48
CA LEU A 64 12.03 2.50 -1.06
C LEU A 64 11.04 2.90 0.02
N LEU A 65 10.52 4.12 -0.01
CA LEU A 65 9.46 4.56 0.91
C LEU A 65 8.21 4.97 0.14
N LEU A 66 7.19 4.12 0.17
CA LEU A 66 5.92 4.32 -0.51
C LEU A 66 4.92 4.93 0.47
N ASN A 67 4.37 6.10 0.14
CA ASN A 67 3.30 6.75 0.89
C ASN A 67 1.98 6.66 0.12
N ILE A 68 0.99 5.99 0.72
CA ILE A 68 -0.23 5.59 0.03
C ILE A 68 -1.44 6.18 0.77
N PRO A 69 -1.86 7.42 0.50
CA PRO A 69 -3.01 8.01 1.16
C PRO A 69 -4.33 7.40 0.66
N PHE A 70 -5.32 7.27 1.56
CA PHE A 70 -6.69 6.89 1.23
C PHE A 70 -7.67 8.07 1.35
N HIS A 71 -8.73 8.09 0.55
CA HIS A 71 -9.79 9.10 0.67
C HIS A 71 -10.69 8.93 1.90
N GLN A 72 -10.72 7.72 2.47
CA GLN A 72 -11.59 7.37 3.60
C GLN A 72 -10.86 6.49 4.61
N THR A 73 -11.46 6.32 5.80
CA THR A 73 -10.96 5.37 6.79
C THR A 73 -11.13 3.94 6.30
N VAL A 74 -10.03 3.22 6.20
CA VAL A 74 -10.02 1.79 5.86
C VAL A 74 -9.42 0.97 6.99
N ARG A 75 -9.81 -0.30 7.04
CA ARG A 75 -9.23 -1.28 7.95
C ARG A 75 -8.50 -2.33 7.13
N VAL A 76 -7.18 -2.25 7.15
CA VAL A 76 -6.32 -3.15 6.37
C VAL A 76 -6.18 -4.48 7.12
N ARG A 77 -6.38 -5.59 6.40
CA ARG A 77 -6.27 -6.95 6.95
C ARG A 77 -5.13 -7.74 6.31
N ALA A 78 -4.84 -7.49 5.05
CA ALA A 78 -3.74 -8.13 4.35
C ALA A 78 -3.09 -7.15 3.37
N LEU A 79 -1.82 -7.39 3.09
CA LEU A 79 -1.03 -6.69 2.09
C LEU A 79 -0.66 -7.67 0.98
N VAL A 80 -0.76 -7.23 -0.26
CA VAL A 80 -0.32 -7.97 -1.44
C VAL A 80 0.78 -7.16 -2.08
N ILE A 81 1.95 -7.74 -2.24
CA ILE A 81 3.06 -7.17 -3.02
C ILE A 81 3.44 -8.21 -4.06
N LYS A 82 3.57 -7.76 -5.31
CA LYS A 82 4.00 -8.59 -6.43
C LYS A 82 5.23 -7.99 -7.08
N SER A 83 6.23 -8.84 -7.29
CA SER A 83 7.42 -8.52 -8.06
C SER A 83 7.87 -9.73 -8.88
N SER A 84 8.23 -9.45 -10.12
CA SER A 84 8.81 -10.35 -11.11
C SER A 84 10.33 -10.22 -11.18
N GLY A 85 10.92 -9.30 -10.40
CA GLY A 85 12.36 -9.01 -10.39
C GLY A 85 13.24 -10.08 -9.76
N GLY A 86 12.67 -11.18 -9.22
CA GLY A 86 13.43 -12.27 -8.60
C GLY A 86 14.30 -11.78 -7.44
N GLU A 87 15.58 -11.56 -7.69
CA GLU A 87 16.57 -11.02 -6.75
C GLU A 87 16.27 -9.57 -6.33
N GLN A 88 15.69 -8.76 -7.23
CA GLN A 88 15.27 -7.37 -6.95
C GLN A 88 13.94 -7.29 -6.18
N ALA A 89 13.33 -8.44 -5.84
CA ALA A 89 12.07 -8.45 -5.10
C ALA A 89 12.27 -7.99 -3.64
N PRO A 90 11.33 -7.25 -3.04
CA PRO A 90 11.43 -6.86 -1.64
C PRO A 90 11.38 -8.09 -0.73
N LYS A 91 12.29 -8.15 0.25
CA LYS A 91 12.36 -9.21 1.26
C LYS A 91 11.82 -8.70 2.59
N ARG A 92 12.42 -7.64 3.12
CA ARG A 92 12.04 -7.11 4.43
C ARG A 92 11.36 -5.76 4.25
N VAL A 93 10.09 -5.70 4.63
CA VAL A 93 9.29 -4.47 4.56
C VAL A 93 8.79 -4.08 5.93
N LYS A 94 8.87 -2.79 6.24
CA LYS A 94 8.30 -2.20 7.45
C LYS A 94 7.06 -1.41 7.07
N LEU A 95 5.99 -1.61 7.83
CA LEU A 95 4.73 -0.91 7.64
C LEU A 95 4.55 0.14 8.73
N PHE A 96 4.15 1.32 8.30
CA PHE A 96 3.82 2.43 9.17
C PHE A 96 2.42 2.94 8.85
N VAL A 97 1.71 3.43 9.87
CA VAL A 97 0.38 4.04 9.71
C VAL A 97 0.29 5.23 10.63
N ASN A 98 -0.59 6.18 10.32
CA ASN A 98 -0.88 7.30 11.22
C ASN A 98 0.37 8.19 11.51
N ARG A 99 1.35 8.25 10.60
CA ARG A 99 2.56 9.08 10.69
C ARG A 99 2.56 10.22 9.63
N PRO A 100 2.78 11.49 10.02
CA PRO A 100 2.76 12.69 9.15
C PRO A 100 3.79 12.71 8.03
N SER A 101 5.00 12.34 8.42
CA SER A 101 6.25 12.64 7.77
C SER A 101 7.19 11.57 8.26
N LEU A 102 7.47 10.60 7.39
CA LEU A 102 8.52 9.62 7.59
C LEU A 102 9.61 9.95 6.59
N GLY A 103 10.79 10.29 7.09
CA GLY A 103 12.02 10.27 6.32
C GLY A 103 12.69 8.89 6.43
N PHE A 104 13.73 8.67 5.64
CA PHE A 104 14.57 7.48 5.74
C PHE A 104 15.17 7.32 7.15
N ASP A 105 15.58 8.43 7.78
CA ASP A 105 16.12 8.47 9.14
C ASP A 105 15.12 7.89 10.17
N ASP A 106 13.85 8.29 10.08
CA ASP A 106 12.80 7.81 11.00
C ASP A 106 12.48 6.32 10.82
N VAL A 107 12.52 5.80 9.58
CA VAL A 107 12.08 4.42 9.27
C VAL A 107 13.21 3.39 9.37
N GLN A 108 14.45 3.84 9.23
CA GLN A 108 15.62 2.98 9.30
C GLN A 108 15.80 2.41 10.71
N ASP A 109 15.75 3.27 11.72
CA ASP A 109 15.89 2.86 13.13
C ASP A 109 14.56 2.42 13.78
N ALA A 110 13.42 2.71 13.14
CA ALA A 110 12.14 2.29 13.70
C ALA A 110 11.96 0.76 13.67
N GLU A 111 11.77 0.19 14.84
CA GLU A 111 11.37 -1.19 15.07
C GLU A 111 9.96 -1.25 15.71
N GLU A 112 9.43 -2.45 15.95
CA GLU A 112 8.17 -2.58 16.71
C GLU A 112 8.40 -2.07 18.15
N PRO A 113 7.59 -1.12 18.66
CA PRO A 113 6.22 -0.78 18.25
C PRO A 113 6.06 0.50 17.40
N GLU A 114 7.15 1.17 17.04
CA GLU A 114 7.11 2.39 16.22
C GLU A 114 6.75 2.11 14.77
N ALA A 115 7.35 1.05 14.21
CA ALA A 115 6.82 0.38 13.03
C ALA A 115 5.55 -0.38 13.45
N ALA A 116 4.46 -0.18 12.70
CA ALA A 116 3.19 -0.84 13.00
C ALA A 116 3.31 -2.36 12.87
N GLN A 117 4.13 -2.82 11.92
CA GLN A 117 4.52 -4.21 11.74
C GLN A 117 5.73 -4.31 10.82
N VAL A 118 6.65 -5.22 11.13
CA VAL A 118 7.71 -5.64 10.20
C VAL A 118 7.31 -6.98 9.58
N LEU A 119 7.49 -7.10 8.27
CA LEU A 119 7.17 -8.30 7.49
C LEU A 119 8.41 -8.77 6.75
N ASP A 120 8.72 -10.05 6.90
CA ASP A 120 9.63 -10.76 6.02
C ASP A 120 8.79 -11.51 4.99
N ILE A 121 8.89 -11.09 3.73
CA ILE A 121 8.20 -11.67 2.59
C ILE A 121 9.10 -12.73 1.98
N SER A 122 8.54 -13.88 1.61
CA SER A 122 9.27 -14.93 0.90
C SER A 122 9.20 -14.72 -0.62
N GLU A 123 10.20 -15.20 -1.35
CA GLU A 123 10.24 -15.07 -2.82
C GLU A 123 8.99 -15.66 -3.48
N GLU A 124 8.47 -16.77 -2.95
CA GLU A 124 7.26 -17.42 -3.46
C GLU A 124 6.01 -16.53 -3.31
N ASP A 125 5.90 -15.78 -2.22
CA ASP A 125 4.76 -14.91 -1.95
C ASP A 125 4.78 -13.69 -2.85
N VAL A 126 5.98 -13.14 -3.12
CA VAL A 126 6.16 -12.02 -4.04
C VAL A 126 5.90 -12.42 -5.50
N LYS A 127 6.36 -13.60 -5.93
CA LYS A 127 6.11 -14.10 -7.29
C LYS A 127 4.64 -14.43 -7.51
N SER A 128 3.99 -15.06 -6.53
CA SER A 128 2.58 -15.45 -6.64
C SER A 128 1.60 -14.31 -6.32
N GLY A 129 2.06 -13.24 -5.67
CA GLY A 129 1.21 -12.15 -5.21
C GLY A 129 0.25 -12.61 -4.10
N ARG A 130 0.71 -13.46 -3.18
CA ARG A 130 -0.13 -13.97 -2.10
C ARG A 130 -0.45 -12.87 -1.08
N PRO A 131 -1.69 -12.85 -0.54
CA PRO A 131 -2.07 -11.88 0.47
C PRO A 131 -1.45 -12.23 1.83
N ILE A 132 -0.52 -11.40 2.28
CA ILE A 132 0.18 -11.50 3.54
C ILE A 132 -0.72 -10.95 4.65
N PRO A 133 -1.12 -11.77 5.65
CA PRO A 133 -1.98 -11.31 6.73
C PRO A 133 -1.25 -10.31 7.63
N LEU A 134 -1.87 -9.15 7.86
CA LEU A 134 -1.37 -8.15 8.79
C LEU A 134 -2.01 -8.30 10.16
N ARG A 135 -1.34 -7.77 11.20
CA ARG A 135 -1.86 -7.65 12.56
C ARG A 135 -2.92 -6.57 12.62
N PHE A 136 -4.15 -6.92 12.24
CA PHE A 136 -5.32 -6.04 12.19
C PHE A 136 -5.48 -5.11 13.42
N VAL A 137 -5.07 -5.54 14.61
CA VAL A 137 -5.10 -4.73 15.85
C VAL A 137 -4.35 -3.39 15.73
N ARG A 138 -3.30 -3.32 14.91
CA ARG A 138 -2.54 -2.07 14.63
C ARG A 138 -3.12 -1.31 13.44
N PHE A 139 -3.84 -1.99 12.55
CA PHE A 139 -4.41 -1.45 11.31
C PHE A 139 -5.94 -1.25 11.38
N GLN A 140 -6.51 -1.10 12.59
CA GLN A 140 -7.96 -0.98 12.77
C GLN A 140 -8.54 0.32 12.21
N THR A 141 -7.73 1.39 12.20
CA THR A 141 -8.13 2.72 11.74
C THR A 141 -6.96 3.31 10.98
N VAL A 142 -6.92 3.02 9.68
CA VAL A 142 -5.97 3.64 8.76
C VAL A 142 -6.70 4.80 8.09
N THR A 143 -6.33 6.01 8.48
CA THR A 143 -6.96 7.25 8.00
C THR A 143 -5.94 8.13 7.35
N SER A 144 -6.08 8.37 6.05
CA SER A 144 -5.49 9.58 5.47
C SER A 144 -6.54 10.68 5.53
N LEU A 145 -6.26 11.71 6.33
CA LEU A 145 -7.16 12.83 6.55
C LEU A 145 -6.85 13.89 5.50
N HIS A 146 -7.70 13.98 4.49
CA HIS A 146 -7.62 15.07 3.53
C HIS A 146 -8.12 16.38 4.17
N ALA A 147 -7.34 17.45 4.04
CA ALA A 147 -7.73 18.78 4.49
C ALA A 147 -8.81 19.38 3.56
N ARG A 148 -10.09 19.05 3.79
CA ARG A 148 -11.18 19.77 3.13
C ARG A 148 -11.34 21.13 3.81
N ARG A 149 -11.10 22.23 3.08
CA ARG A 149 -11.49 23.58 3.50
C ARG A 149 -13.00 23.62 3.70
N VAL A 150 -13.45 23.52 4.94
CA VAL A 150 -14.81 23.86 5.34
C VAL A 150 -14.71 25.07 6.25
N HIS A 151 -15.34 26.16 5.80
CA HIS A 151 -15.66 27.40 6.53
C HIS A 151 -14.86 27.65 7.83
N CYS A 152 -13.87 28.56 7.75
CA CYS A 152 -13.27 29.30 8.87
C CYS A 152 -12.64 28.54 10.06
N ARG A 153 -12.26 27.26 9.91
CA ARG A 153 -11.35 26.61 10.88
C ARG A 153 -10.41 25.65 10.14
N MET A 154 -9.19 26.12 9.88
CA MET A 154 -8.13 25.33 9.24
C MET A 154 -7.63 24.26 10.23
N LEU A 155 -8.42 23.19 10.38
CA LEU A 155 -7.96 21.95 11.01
C LEU A 155 -7.01 21.30 10.01
N VAL A 156 -5.72 21.63 10.11
CA VAL A 156 -4.64 20.86 9.47
C VAL A 156 -4.59 19.51 10.17
N ARG A 157 -5.49 18.62 9.77
CA ARG A 157 -5.42 17.22 10.15
C ARG A 157 -4.36 16.61 9.26
N VAL A 158 -3.29 16.23 9.92
CA VAL A 158 -2.07 15.72 9.33
C VAL A 158 -2.35 14.45 8.51
N LEU A 159 -1.76 14.42 7.31
CA LEU A 159 -1.88 13.36 6.30
C LEU A 159 -1.22 12.09 6.81
N THR A 160 -1.96 11.00 6.96
CA THR A 160 -1.37 9.77 7.49
C THR A 160 -1.92 8.49 6.86
N GLY A 161 -1.63 8.28 5.57
CA GLY A 161 -1.88 7.00 4.91
C GLY A 161 -0.95 5.89 5.44
N PRO A 162 -1.19 4.61 5.08
CA PRO A 162 -0.17 3.59 5.24
C PRO A 162 1.08 3.96 4.44
N GLN A 163 2.21 3.72 5.05
CA GLN A 163 3.52 3.88 4.45
C GLN A 163 4.21 2.52 4.46
N ILE A 164 4.75 2.13 3.31
CA ILE A 164 5.51 0.90 3.14
C ILE A 164 6.96 1.30 2.94
N PHE A 165 7.82 0.86 3.84
CA PHE A 165 9.25 1.01 3.70
C PHE A 165 9.86 -0.34 3.32
N VAL A 166 10.55 -0.40 2.20
CA VAL A 166 11.37 -1.55 1.83
C VAL A 166 12.75 -1.33 2.41
N PHE A 167 13.17 -2.24 3.29
CA PHE A 167 14.48 -2.19 3.94
C PHE A 167 15.53 -2.96 3.15
N SER A 168 15.17 -4.11 2.59
CA SER A 168 16.07 -4.96 1.81
C SER A 168 15.32 -5.80 0.77
N ASN A 169 16.03 -6.22 -0.27
CA ASN A 169 15.53 -7.13 -1.30
C ASN A 169 16.01 -8.58 -1.08
N GLN A 170 15.59 -9.50 -1.97
CA GLN A 170 15.82 -10.94 -1.82
C GLN A 170 17.23 -11.36 -2.19
N GLY A 171 17.82 -10.74 -3.20
CA GLY A 171 19.12 -11.11 -3.76
C GLY A 171 20.23 -10.11 -3.49
N GLU A 172 20.07 -9.20 -2.53
CA GLU A 172 21.03 -8.13 -2.22
C GLU A 172 21.39 -7.31 -3.47
N ALA A 173 20.41 -7.11 -4.35
CA ALA A 173 20.57 -6.31 -5.55
C ALA A 173 20.69 -4.83 -5.19
N GLU A 174 21.31 -4.04 -6.05
CA GLU A 174 21.45 -2.59 -5.81
C GLU A 174 20.11 -1.86 -5.95
N GLU A 175 19.15 -2.46 -6.66
CA GLU A 175 17.84 -1.88 -6.94
C GLU A 175 16.71 -2.81 -6.49
N THR A 176 15.59 -2.21 -6.07
CA THR A 176 14.35 -2.91 -5.74
C THR A 176 13.32 -2.68 -6.83
N ARG A 177 12.70 -3.76 -7.29
CA ARG A 177 11.62 -3.74 -8.27
C ARG A 177 10.31 -4.21 -7.68
N ILE A 178 9.22 -3.49 -7.93
CA ILE A 178 7.86 -3.86 -7.53
C ILE A 178 6.91 -3.66 -8.71
N ASP A 179 6.22 -4.70 -9.15
CA ASP A 179 5.28 -4.59 -10.27
C ASP A 179 3.86 -4.19 -9.80
N ALA A 180 3.41 -4.68 -8.65
CA ALA A 180 2.10 -4.33 -8.11
C ALA A 180 2.05 -4.34 -6.58
N VAL A 181 1.20 -3.47 -6.02
CA VAL A 181 0.89 -3.40 -4.58
C VAL A 181 -0.62 -3.28 -4.42
N ASP A 182 -1.21 -4.02 -3.49
CA ASP A 182 -2.62 -3.91 -3.12
C ASP A 182 -2.80 -4.11 -1.61
N PHE A 183 -3.78 -3.43 -1.04
CA PHE A 183 -4.20 -3.60 0.34
C PHE A 183 -5.58 -4.24 0.37
N LEU A 184 -5.71 -5.36 1.06
CA LEU A 184 -6.99 -6.02 1.22
C LEU A 184 -7.57 -5.72 2.59
N GLY A 185 -8.84 -5.32 2.62
CA GLY A 185 -9.49 -4.93 3.86
C GLY A 185 -10.96 -4.61 3.70
N VAL A 186 -11.45 -3.77 4.61
CA VAL A 186 -12.82 -3.26 4.60
C VAL A 186 -12.82 -1.77 4.88
N THR A 187 -13.73 -1.04 4.24
CA THR A 187 -13.95 0.38 4.52
C THR A 187 -14.75 0.55 5.81
N ALA A 188 -14.55 1.66 6.53
CA ALA A 188 -15.27 1.92 7.78
C ALA A 188 -16.79 2.10 7.58
N GLU A 189 -17.21 2.57 6.41
CA GLU A 189 -18.63 2.72 6.04
C GLU A 189 -19.35 1.38 5.87
N CYS A 190 -18.69 0.35 5.34
CA CYS A 190 -19.27 -0.98 5.16
C CYS A 190 -19.61 -1.66 6.50
N VAL A 191 -19.02 -1.23 7.61
CA VAL A 191 -19.30 -1.78 8.95
C VAL A 191 -20.60 -1.20 9.55
N ARG A 192 -21.10 -0.07 9.03
CA ARG A 192 -22.31 0.59 9.54
C ARG A 192 -23.62 0.05 8.97
N SER A 193 -23.56 -0.81 7.95
CA SER A 193 -24.74 -1.50 7.40
C SER A 193 -25.02 -2.81 8.13
N ARG A 194 -25.24 -2.74 9.45
CA ARG A 194 -25.92 -3.81 10.19
C ARG A 194 -27.18 -3.21 10.84
N PRO A 195 -28.39 -3.65 10.46
CA PRO A 195 -29.62 -3.29 11.16
C PRO A 195 -29.64 -3.89 12.58
#